data_AF-A0A377PF21-F1
#
_entry.id   AF-A0A377PF21-F1
#
_cell.length_a   1.000
_cell.length_b   1.000
_cell.length_c   1.000
_cell.angle_alpha   90.00
_cell.angle_beta   90.00
_cell.angle_gamma   90.00
#
_symmetry.space_group_name_H-M   'P 1'
#
loop_
_entity.id
_entity.type
_entity.pdbx_description
1 polymer ?
#
loop_
_entity_poly.entity_id
_entity_poly.type
_entity_poly.pdbx_seq_one_letter_code
_entity_poly.pdbx_strand_id
1 'polypeptide(L)'
;MWFWSFGLSADRRGSRRQFARLVWIQNAIFAKSLDFALGHKLGFGWAAALSGSFLTILVAFGFKALRIAARIAVPMFILLVAYISFHVLSGHNLPEIMQLAPHGEPLSISAGITIVVGGAIVASLMTPDLTRYSKNKKHVLGVTIATIVAGEFIINGLAILIAKTLGTADVVTIMAQAAGGAGLLVVVFSTLRVNDLNLYSSSLGIVNAVEGLTGKKLKYISTTLVIGVLGTTLSVLGILDRFVDFLTVLGVVFPPIIGIMLVDYFILRSHRHIFG
;
A
#
# COMPACT_ATOMS: atom_id res chain seq x y z
N MET A 1 -0.79 5.77 -4.26
CA MET A 1 0.00 4.64 -3.69
C MET A 1 -0.68 3.27 -3.79
N TRP A 2 -2.03 3.18 -3.75
CA TRP A 2 -2.79 1.92 -3.81
C TRP A 2 -2.70 1.14 -5.13
N PHE A 3 -2.55 1.83 -6.26
CA PHE A 3 -2.66 1.21 -7.58
C PHE A 3 -1.44 0.33 -7.96
N TRP A 4 -0.30 0.57 -7.33
CA TRP A 4 0.93 -0.22 -7.52
C TRP A 4 0.81 -1.66 -6.98
N SER A 5 -0.19 -1.98 -6.15
CA SER A 5 -0.43 -3.35 -5.69
C SER A 5 -1.36 -4.17 -6.60
N PHE A 6 -1.95 -3.57 -7.64
CA PHE A 6 -3.00 -4.20 -8.43
C PHE A 6 -2.59 -4.66 -9.83
N GLY A 7 -1.38 -4.31 -10.28
CA GLY A 7 -0.83 -4.77 -11.55
C GLY A 7 0.16 -5.91 -11.35
N LEU A 8 -0.16 -7.07 -11.91
CA LEU A 8 0.67 -8.27 -12.16
C LEU A 8 0.40 -9.45 -11.22
N SER A 9 -0.12 -10.51 -11.85
CA SER A 9 -0.09 -11.86 -11.32
C SER A 9 1.35 -12.22 -10.97
N ALA A 10 1.67 -12.31 -9.68
CA ALA A 10 2.90 -12.93 -9.21
C ALA A 10 2.91 -14.39 -9.68
N ASP A 11 3.60 -14.69 -10.79
CA ASP A 11 4.04 -16.04 -11.07
C ASP A 11 4.97 -16.46 -9.93
N ARG A 12 4.65 -17.58 -9.29
CA ARG A 12 5.33 -18.13 -8.11
C ARG A 12 6.74 -18.64 -8.42
N ARG A 13 7.20 -18.52 -9.66
CA ARG A 13 8.53 -18.94 -10.08
C ARG A 13 9.55 -17.83 -9.89
N GLY A 14 10.18 -17.91 -8.71
CA GLY A 14 11.59 -17.60 -8.44
C GLY A 14 12.17 -16.34 -9.05
N SER A 15 12.38 -15.31 -8.22
CA SER A 15 13.38 -14.30 -8.55
C SER A 15 13.86 -13.53 -7.32
N ARG A 16 15.19 -13.37 -7.28
CA ARG A 16 16.07 -13.15 -6.12
C ARG A 16 16.12 -11.73 -5.55
N ARG A 17 15.20 -10.84 -5.93
CA ARG A 17 15.15 -9.45 -5.42
C ARG A 17 13.69 -9.03 -5.33
N GLN A 18 13.19 -8.92 -4.11
CA GLN A 18 11.88 -8.38 -3.78
C GLN A 18 12.11 -7.43 -2.61
N PHE A 19 11.50 -6.25 -2.61
CA PHE A 19 11.67 -5.31 -1.50
C PHE A 19 10.59 -5.51 -0.43
N ALA A 20 10.95 -5.23 0.83
CA ALA A 20 10.00 -5.28 1.93
C ALA A 20 8.92 -4.20 1.77
N ARG A 21 7.65 -4.62 1.87
CA ARG A 21 6.46 -3.79 1.68
C ARG A 21 5.78 -3.52 3.01
N LEU A 22 4.92 -2.49 3.05
CA LEU A 22 4.26 -2.03 4.27
C LEU A 22 3.09 -2.96 4.67
N VAL A 23 3.42 -4.08 5.32
CA VAL A 23 2.46 -5.09 5.82
C VAL A 23 1.53 -4.51 6.90
N TRP A 24 2.06 -3.62 7.74
CA TRP A 24 1.33 -3.08 8.89
C TRP A 24 0.16 -2.15 8.51
N ILE A 25 0.29 -1.33 7.45
CA ILE A 25 -0.79 -0.41 7.01
C ILE A 25 -2.01 -1.22 6.62
N GLN A 26 -1.79 -2.20 5.77
CA GLN A 26 -2.86 -2.98 5.16
C GLN A 26 -3.53 -3.85 6.21
N ASN A 27 -2.78 -4.38 7.19
CA ASN A 27 -3.37 -5.08 8.33
C ASN A 27 -4.21 -4.15 9.21
N ALA A 28 -3.76 -2.92 9.48
CA ALA A 28 -4.53 -1.96 10.28
C ALA A 28 -5.86 -1.55 9.61
N ILE A 29 -5.90 -1.39 8.28
CA ILE A 29 -7.15 -1.10 7.55
C ILE A 29 -8.10 -2.29 7.59
N PHE A 30 -7.59 -3.52 7.47
CA PHE A 30 -8.38 -4.73 7.68
C PHE A 30 -8.92 -4.73 9.12
N ALA A 31 -8.07 -4.58 10.13
CA ALA A 31 -8.46 -4.55 11.54
C ALA A 31 -9.61 -3.57 11.81
N LYS A 32 -9.50 -2.35 11.28
CA LYS A 32 -10.55 -1.33 11.42
C LYS A 32 -11.85 -1.74 10.72
N SER A 33 -11.76 -2.36 9.55
CA SER A 33 -12.92 -2.90 8.83
C SER A 33 -13.60 -4.04 9.60
N LEU A 34 -12.79 -4.91 10.22
CA LEU A 34 -13.27 -6.04 11.04
C LEU A 34 -13.94 -5.55 12.32
N ASP A 35 -13.32 -4.62 13.03
CA ASP A 35 -13.87 -4.04 14.25
C ASP A 35 -15.19 -3.29 13.96
N PHE A 36 -15.22 -2.49 12.89
CA PHE A 36 -16.42 -1.80 12.45
C PHE A 36 -17.54 -2.78 12.09
N ALA A 37 -17.24 -3.84 11.33
CA ALA A 37 -18.22 -4.86 10.96
C ALA A 37 -18.79 -5.62 12.17
N LEU A 38 -18.04 -5.71 13.27
CA LEU A 38 -18.44 -6.35 14.52
C LEU A 38 -19.05 -5.37 15.52
N GLY A 39 -19.33 -4.14 15.10
CA GLY A 39 -19.95 -3.10 15.92
C GLY A 39 -19.07 -2.61 17.06
N HIS A 40 -17.75 -2.53 16.84
CA HIS A 40 -16.75 -2.05 17.80
C HIS A 40 -16.62 -2.88 19.08
N LYS A 41 -17.15 -4.11 19.11
CA LYS A 41 -17.14 -4.97 20.30
C LYS A 41 -15.77 -5.58 20.61
N LEU A 42 -14.90 -5.71 19.61
CA LEU A 42 -13.57 -6.31 19.76
C LEU A 42 -12.54 -5.28 20.22
N GLY A 43 -12.65 -4.05 19.73
CA GLY A 43 -11.62 -3.04 19.85
C GLY A 43 -10.50 -3.26 18.83
N PHE A 44 -9.91 -2.14 18.38
CA PHE A 44 -8.92 -2.12 17.32
C PHE A 44 -7.71 -3.05 17.57
N GLY A 45 -7.19 -3.09 18.80
CA GLY A 45 -6.02 -3.92 19.14
C GLY A 45 -6.27 -5.41 18.93
N TRP A 46 -7.42 -5.92 19.40
CA TRP A 46 -7.79 -7.33 19.21
C TRP A 46 -8.15 -7.63 17.77
N ALA A 47 -8.85 -6.72 17.09
CA ALA A 47 -9.14 -6.86 15.67
C ALA A 47 -7.85 -6.93 14.85
N ALA A 48 -6.83 -6.12 15.18
CA ALA A 48 -5.53 -6.10 14.50
C ALA A 48 -4.71 -7.36 14.78
N ALA A 49 -4.75 -7.88 16.00
CA ALA A 49 -4.12 -9.14 16.36
C ALA A 49 -4.76 -10.33 15.63
N LEU A 50 -6.09 -10.38 15.56
CA LEU A 50 -6.84 -11.42 14.86
C LEU A 50 -6.62 -11.35 13.35
N SER A 51 -6.79 -10.18 12.73
CA SER A 51 -6.59 -10.01 11.28
C SER A 51 -5.14 -10.30 10.90
N GLY A 52 -4.17 -9.83 11.68
CA GLY A 52 -2.75 -10.01 11.42
C GLY A 52 -2.32 -11.48 11.55
N SER A 53 -2.81 -12.17 12.58
CA SER A 53 -2.57 -13.61 12.76
C SER A 53 -3.20 -14.42 11.63
N PHE A 54 -4.45 -14.13 11.29
CA PHE A 54 -5.16 -14.78 10.18
C PHE A 54 -4.42 -14.61 8.86
N LEU A 55 -4.01 -13.38 8.52
CA LEU A 55 -3.24 -13.07 7.32
C LEU A 55 -1.90 -13.80 7.29
N THR A 56 -1.18 -13.78 8.41
CA THR A 56 0.16 -14.40 8.50
C THR A 56 0.06 -15.91 8.26
N ILE A 57 -0.91 -16.57 8.89
CA ILE A 57 -1.18 -18.00 8.67
C ILE A 57 -1.58 -18.26 7.21
N LEU A 58 -2.49 -17.44 6.67
CA LEU A 58 -2.98 -17.58 5.30
C LEU A 58 -1.85 -17.53 4.26
N VAL A 59 -0.89 -16.62 4.44
CA VAL A 59 0.29 -16.47 3.57
C VAL A 59 1.31 -17.57 3.79
N ALA A 60 1.55 -17.96 5.05
CA ALA A 60 2.51 -19.02 5.39
C ALA A 60 2.13 -20.38 4.78
N PHE A 61 0.83 -20.70 4.75
CA PHE A 61 0.31 -21.98 4.24
C PHE A 61 -0.23 -21.92 2.81
N GLY A 62 -0.24 -20.74 2.17
CA GLY A 62 -0.46 -20.59 0.73
C GLY A 62 -1.86 -21.02 0.27
N PHE A 63 -2.90 -20.35 0.76
CA PHE A 63 -4.29 -20.71 0.49
C PHE A 63 -4.66 -20.54 -1.00
N LYS A 64 -5.02 -21.63 -1.70
CA LYS A 64 -5.41 -21.59 -3.14
C LYS A 64 -6.64 -20.72 -3.37
N ALA A 65 -7.62 -20.72 -2.45
CA ALA A 65 -8.87 -19.96 -2.60
C ALA A 65 -8.62 -18.44 -2.62
N LEU A 66 -7.56 -17.98 -1.96
CA LEU A 66 -7.19 -16.57 -1.98
C LEU A 66 -6.86 -16.07 -3.39
N ARG A 67 -6.30 -16.93 -4.24
CA ARG A 67 -5.97 -16.55 -5.62
C ARG A 67 -7.23 -16.25 -6.45
N ILE A 68 -8.33 -16.92 -6.16
CA ILE A 68 -9.61 -16.74 -6.86
C ILE A 68 -10.28 -15.48 -6.32
N ALA A 69 -10.38 -15.34 -4.99
CA ALA A 69 -10.91 -14.15 -4.33
C ALA A 69 -10.17 -12.87 -4.78
N ALA A 70 -8.85 -12.96 -4.91
CA ALA A 70 -7.97 -11.89 -5.37
C ALA A 70 -8.29 -11.37 -6.77
N ARG A 71 -8.70 -12.24 -7.70
CA ARG A 71 -9.01 -11.85 -9.08
C ARG A 71 -10.30 -11.04 -9.15
N ILE A 72 -11.22 -11.29 -8.21
CA ILE A 72 -12.53 -10.64 -8.12
C ILE A 72 -12.45 -9.36 -7.30
N ALA A 73 -11.60 -9.32 -6.27
CA ALA A 73 -11.47 -8.17 -5.37
C ALA A 73 -11.08 -6.88 -6.11
N VAL A 74 -10.16 -6.95 -7.08
CA VAL A 74 -9.67 -5.75 -7.79
C VAL A 74 -10.76 -5.10 -8.67
N PRO A 75 -11.45 -5.82 -9.58
CA PRO A 75 -12.56 -5.23 -10.33
C PRO A 75 -13.68 -4.73 -9.41
N MET A 76 -14.01 -5.49 -8.36
CA MET A 76 -15.03 -5.08 -7.39
C MET A 76 -14.66 -3.79 -6.68
N PHE A 77 -13.39 -3.60 -6.33
CA PHE A 77 -12.90 -2.36 -5.71
C PHE A 77 -13.02 -1.16 -6.66
N ILE A 78 -12.66 -1.33 -7.93
CA ILE A 78 -12.79 -0.27 -8.94
C ILE A 78 -14.26 0.11 -9.15
N LEU A 79 -15.14 -0.89 -9.28
CA LEU A 79 -16.58 -0.67 -9.41
C LEU A 79 -17.15 0.01 -8.17
N LEU A 80 -16.70 -0.37 -6.97
CA LEU A 80 -17.12 0.25 -5.72
C LEU A 80 -16.69 1.72 -5.66
N VAL A 81 -15.44 2.05 -6.02
CA VAL A 81 -14.98 3.43 -6.05
C VAL A 81 -15.79 4.25 -7.05
N ALA A 82 -16.08 3.71 -8.23
CA ALA A 82 -16.93 4.38 -9.22
C ALA A 82 -18.36 4.59 -8.70
N TYR A 83 -18.94 3.57 -8.06
CA TYR A 83 -20.27 3.63 -7.45
C TYR A 83 -20.36 4.68 -6.36
N ILE A 84 -19.42 4.68 -5.40
CA ILE A 84 -19.37 5.66 -4.31
C ILE A 84 -19.16 7.07 -4.86
N SER A 85 -18.26 7.22 -5.83
CA SER A 85 -18.01 8.52 -6.47
C SER A 85 -19.28 9.07 -7.12
N PHE A 86 -20.01 8.25 -7.85
CA PHE A 86 -21.30 8.66 -8.43
C PHE A 86 -22.30 8.96 -7.31
N HIS A 87 -22.56 8.02 -6.41
CA HIS A 87 -23.59 8.15 -5.38
C HIS A 87 -23.39 9.37 -4.46
N VAL A 88 -22.16 9.64 -4.03
CA VAL A 88 -21.84 10.75 -3.12
C VAL A 88 -21.79 12.09 -3.85
N LEU A 89 -21.31 12.12 -5.10
CA LEU A 89 -21.07 13.39 -5.82
C LEU A 89 -22.24 13.82 -6.73
N SER A 90 -23.14 12.91 -7.15
CA SER A 90 -24.24 13.20 -8.09
C SER A 90 -25.24 14.26 -7.63
N GLY A 91 -25.24 14.61 -6.34
CA GLY A 91 -26.11 15.65 -5.76
C GLY A 91 -25.39 16.93 -5.34
N HIS A 92 -24.08 17.03 -5.58
CA HIS A 92 -23.26 18.14 -5.11
C HIS A 92 -22.59 18.89 -6.26
N ASN A 93 -22.54 20.21 -6.16
CA ASN A 93 -21.76 21.03 -7.09
C ASN A 93 -20.26 20.84 -6.80
N LEU A 94 -19.51 20.30 -7.76
CA LEU A 94 -18.05 20.11 -7.62
C LEU A 94 -17.30 21.38 -7.17
N PRO A 95 -17.60 22.58 -7.71
CA PRO A 95 -16.94 23.81 -7.23
C PRO A 95 -17.19 24.11 -5.76
N GLU A 96 -18.39 23.83 -5.24
CA GLU A 96 -18.73 24.03 -3.83
C GLU A 96 -17.93 23.04 -2.94
N ILE A 97 -17.84 21.77 -3.36
CA ILE A 97 -17.03 20.77 -2.64
C ILE A 97 -15.54 21.17 -2.61
N MET A 98 -15.02 21.74 -3.70
CA MET A 98 -13.64 22.20 -3.75
C MET A 98 -13.37 23.33 -2.75
N GLN A 99 -14.35 24.20 -2.51
CA GLN A 99 -14.28 25.32 -1.56
C GLN A 99 -14.53 24.91 -0.11
N LEU A 100 -15.07 23.72 0.16
CA LEU A 100 -15.21 23.21 1.53
C LEU A 100 -13.84 23.21 2.23
N ALA A 101 -13.82 23.80 3.43
CA ALA A 101 -12.66 23.79 4.29
C ALA A 101 -12.28 22.33 4.61
N PRO A 102 -11.00 21.95 4.49
CA PRO A 102 -10.55 20.64 4.91
C PRO A 102 -10.82 20.43 6.41
N HIS A 103 -11.22 19.22 6.79
CA HIS A 103 -11.32 18.84 8.19
C HIS A 103 -9.92 18.56 8.76
N GLY A 104 -9.59 19.15 9.90
CA GLY A 104 -8.31 18.95 10.60
C GLY A 104 -7.39 20.17 10.56
N GLU A 105 -6.21 20.03 11.18
CA GLU A 105 -5.20 21.07 11.22
C GLU A 105 -4.63 21.36 9.83
N PRO A 106 -4.56 22.64 9.40
CA PRO A 106 -3.95 23.00 8.12
C PRO A 106 -2.50 22.57 8.05
N LEU A 107 -2.14 21.82 7.00
CA LEU A 107 -0.75 21.54 6.67
C LEU A 107 -0.19 22.64 5.78
N SER A 108 1.07 23.02 6.02
CA SER A 108 1.79 23.86 5.07
C SER A 108 1.97 23.12 3.74
N ILE A 109 2.06 23.87 2.64
CA ILE A 109 2.34 23.28 1.32
C ILE A 109 3.64 22.48 1.35
N SER A 110 4.66 22.96 2.07
CA SER A 110 5.94 22.25 2.22
C SER A 110 5.77 20.90 2.93
N ALA A 111 5.02 20.84 4.03
CA ALA A 111 4.73 19.58 4.73
C ALA A 111 3.96 18.60 3.82
N GLY A 112 2.97 19.11 3.07
CA GLY A 112 2.24 18.32 2.08
C GLY A 112 3.16 17.72 1.01
N ILE A 113 4.08 18.51 0.44
CA ILE A 113 5.08 18.03 -0.52
C ILE A 113 5.95 16.94 0.12
N THR A 114 6.44 17.14 1.34
CA THR A 114 7.28 16.15 2.04
C THR A 114 6.56 14.81 2.21
N ILE A 115 5.28 14.83 2.60
CA ILE A 115 4.46 13.62 2.76
C ILE A 115 4.28 12.89 1.41
N VAL A 116 3.96 13.64 0.34
CA VAL A 116 3.79 13.09 -1.01
C VAL A 116 5.10 12.48 -1.51
N VAL A 117 6.23 13.16 -1.32
CA VAL A 117 7.57 12.65 -1.68
C VAL A 117 7.88 11.37 -0.90
N GLY A 118 7.60 11.32 0.41
CA GLY A 118 7.76 10.11 1.21
C GLY A 118 6.95 8.93 0.69
N GLY A 119 5.69 9.16 0.30
CA GLY A 119 4.85 8.13 -0.34
C GLY A 119 5.39 7.68 -1.71
N ALA A 120 5.87 8.62 -2.52
CA ALA A 120 6.47 8.34 -3.81
C ALA A 120 7.76 7.50 -3.70
N ILE A 121 8.57 7.74 -2.66
CA ILE A 121 9.76 6.93 -2.37
C ILE A 121 9.36 5.48 -2.12
N VAL A 122 8.37 5.22 -1.26
CA VAL A 122 7.87 3.85 -1.03
C VAL A 122 7.40 3.21 -2.34
N ALA A 123 6.63 3.94 -3.14
CA ALA A 123 6.16 3.43 -4.43
C ALA A 123 7.32 3.09 -5.37
N SER A 124 8.34 3.95 -5.45
CA SER A 124 9.52 3.74 -6.30
C SER A 124 10.36 2.52 -5.89
N LEU A 125 10.47 2.24 -4.59
CA LEU A 125 11.13 1.03 -4.08
C LEU A 125 10.38 -0.25 -4.49
N MET A 126 9.06 -0.15 -4.71
CA MET A 126 8.23 -1.26 -5.17
C MET A 126 8.18 -1.40 -6.69
N THR A 127 8.48 -0.34 -7.45
CA THR A 127 8.44 -0.32 -8.92
C THR A 127 9.29 -1.43 -9.57
N PRO A 128 10.56 -1.68 -9.18
CA PRO A 128 11.40 -2.71 -9.80
C PRO A 128 10.79 -4.11 -9.75
N ASP A 129 10.06 -4.43 -8.68
CA ASP A 129 9.42 -5.73 -8.50
C ASP A 129 8.33 -5.99 -9.54
N LEU A 130 7.63 -4.93 -9.96
CA LEU A 130 6.56 -5.00 -10.97
C LEU A 130 7.13 -4.92 -12.38
N THR A 131 8.06 -4.00 -12.62
CA THR A 131 8.60 -3.76 -13.97
C THR A 131 9.43 -4.93 -14.48
N ARG A 132 9.93 -5.81 -13.60
CA ARG A 132 10.64 -7.05 -13.99
C ARG A 132 9.80 -7.99 -14.87
N TYR A 133 8.48 -7.98 -14.72
CA TYR A 133 7.58 -8.81 -15.53
C TYR A 133 7.12 -8.14 -16.82
N SER A 134 7.57 -6.91 -17.08
CA SER A 134 7.21 -6.19 -18.30
C SER A 134 8.05 -6.65 -19.48
N LYS A 135 7.37 -6.83 -20.63
CA LYS A 135 7.98 -7.37 -21.84
C LYS A 135 9.01 -6.42 -22.47
N ASN A 136 8.78 -5.10 -22.41
CA ASN A 136 9.58 -4.07 -23.11
C ASN A 136 9.66 -2.74 -22.33
N LYS A 137 10.70 -1.94 -22.57
CA LYS A 137 10.90 -0.61 -21.93
C LYS A 137 9.71 0.36 -22.17
N LYS A 138 9.15 0.38 -23.38
CA LYS A 138 7.95 1.19 -23.71
C LYS A 138 6.71 0.76 -22.92
N HIS A 139 6.58 -0.54 -22.66
CA HIS A 139 5.48 -1.08 -21.86
C HIS A 139 5.62 -0.69 -20.38
N VAL A 140 6.84 -0.71 -19.84
CA VAL A 140 7.13 -0.21 -18.48
C VAL A 140 6.72 1.25 -18.34
N LEU A 141 7.12 2.10 -19.30
CA LEU A 141 6.79 3.53 -19.28
C LEU A 141 5.27 3.75 -19.36
N GLY A 142 4.59 3.08 -20.30
CA GLY A 142 3.15 3.21 -20.47
C GLY A 142 2.37 2.79 -19.21
N VAL A 143 2.71 1.64 -18.62
CA VAL A 143 2.08 1.17 -17.38
C VAL A 143 2.36 2.12 -16.21
N THR A 144 3.58 2.64 -16.11
CA THR A 144 3.95 3.59 -15.04
C THR A 144 3.16 4.88 -15.14
N ILE A 145 3.10 5.50 -16.33
CA ILE A 145 2.34 6.73 -16.56
C ILE A 145 0.84 6.48 -16.32
N ALA A 146 0.29 5.40 -16.86
CA ALA A 146 -1.12 5.06 -16.66
C ALA A 146 -1.45 4.87 -15.17
N THR A 147 -0.57 4.23 -14.41
CA THR A 147 -0.73 4.01 -12.97
C THR A 147 -0.65 5.32 -12.18
N ILE A 148 0.23 6.23 -12.56
CA ILE A 148 0.32 7.56 -11.94
C ILE A 148 -0.95 8.37 -12.23
N VAL A 149 -1.38 8.43 -13.50
CA VAL A 149 -2.58 9.19 -13.89
C VAL A 149 -3.84 8.61 -13.24
N ALA A 150 -4.09 7.31 -13.41
CA ALA A 150 -5.28 6.68 -12.87
C ALA A 150 -5.27 6.60 -11.34
N GLY A 151 -4.14 6.18 -10.76
CA GLY A 151 -4.04 5.96 -9.32
C GLY A 151 -3.89 7.26 -8.52
N GLU A 152 -2.95 8.12 -8.90
CA GLU A 152 -2.63 9.30 -8.08
C GLU A 152 -3.52 10.49 -8.38
N PHE A 153 -3.97 10.69 -9.62
CA PHE A 153 -4.82 11.84 -9.96
C PHE A 153 -6.30 11.48 -9.90
N ILE A 154 -6.73 10.43 -10.59
CA ILE A 154 -8.17 10.09 -10.67
C ILE A 154 -8.66 9.52 -9.32
N ILE A 155 -8.07 8.43 -8.84
CA ILE A 155 -8.58 7.76 -7.62
C ILE A 155 -8.37 8.62 -6.37
N ASN A 156 -7.18 9.20 -6.15
CA ASN A 156 -7.01 10.09 -4.99
C ASN A 156 -7.84 11.37 -5.11
N GLY A 157 -7.99 11.93 -6.32
CA GLY A 157 -8.84 13.11 -6.54
C GLY A 157 -10.29 12.83 -6.13
N LEU A 158 -10.85 11.70 -6.58
CA LEU A 158 -12.17 11.24 -6.14
C LEU A 158 -12.22 11.00 -4.63
N ALA A 159 -11.20 10.36 -4.06
CA ALA A 159 -11.14 10.13 -2.62
C ALA A 159 -11.14 11.43 -1.80
N ILE A 160 -10.43 12.48 -2.26
CA ILE A 160 -10.42 13.80 -1.61
C ILE A 160 -11.81 14.43 -1.66
N LEU A 161 -12.47 14.40 -2.81
CA LEU A 161 -13.83 14.95 -2.97
C LEU A 161 -14.82 14.21 -2.04
N ILE A 162 -14.81 12.88 -2.06
CA ILE A 162 -15.65 12.06 -1.19
C ILE A 162 -15.36 12.33 0.29
N ALA A 163 -14.09 12.43 0.67
CA ALA A 163 -13.68 12.69 2.05
C ALA A 163 -14.16 14.07 2.53
N LYS A 164 -14.10 15.10 1.67
CA LYS A 164 -14.67 16.42 1.96
C LYS A 164 -16.19 16.38 2.11
N THR A 165 -16.88 15.68 1.22
CA THR A 165 -18.36 15.58 1.26
C THR A 165 -18.85 14.81 2.48
N LEU A 166 -18.17 13.72 2.87
CA LEU A 166 -18.56 12.90 4.03
C LEU A 166 -17.94 13.37 5.36
N GLY A 167 -17.08 14.39 5.32
CA GLY A 167 -16.44 14.95 6.51
C GLY A 167 -15.47 14.00 7.22
N THR A 168 -14.92 13.01 6.53
CA THR A 168 -14.01 12.01 7.10
C THR A 168 -12.98 11.55 6.08
N ALA A 169 -11.73 11.41 6.52
CA ALA A 169 -10.66 10.82 5.72
C ALA A 169 -10.52 9.30 5.93
N ASP A 170 -11.34 8.72 6.82
CA ASP A 170 -11.25 7.30 7.14
C ASP A 170 -11.92 6.43 6.07
N VAL A 171 -11.12 5.63 5.37
CA VAL A 171 -11.60 4.77 4.27
C VAL A 171 -12.69 3.79 4.73
N VAL A 172 -12.57 3.22 5.94
CA VAL A 172 -13.58 2.26 6.45
C VAL A 172 -14.92 2.95 6.66
N THR A 173 -14.89 4.12 7.29
CA THR A 173 -16.08 4.95 7.53
C THR A 173 -16.71 5.42 6.22
N ILE A 174 -15.91 5.90 5.26
CA ILE A 174 -16.38 6.30 3.92
C ILE A 174 -17.13 5.14 3.25
N MET A 175 -16.50 3.95 3.25
CA MET A 175 -17.03 2.78 2.55
C MET A 175 -18.29 2.24 3.23
N ALA A 176 -18.34 2.27 4.56
CA ALA A 176 -19.52 1.91 5.34
C ALA A 176 -20.68 2.88 5.10
N GLN A 177 -20.44 4.19 5.12
CA GLN A 177 -21.49 5.19 4.93
C GLN A 177 -22.04 5.19 3.49
N ALA A 178 -21.16 5.06 2.50
CA ALA A 178 -21.57 5.17 1.10
C ALA A 178 -22.08 3.86 0.47
N ALA A 179 -21.66 2.70 0.98
CA ALA A 179 -21.98 1.40 0.38
C ALA A 179 -22.31 0.29 1.41
N GLY A 180 -22.44 0.64 2.68
CA GLY A 180 -22.86 -0.29 3.74
C GLY A 180 -21.95 -1.52 3.88
N GLY A 181 -22.56 -2.65 4.27
CA GLY A 181 -21.85 -3.91 4.46
C GLY A 181 -21.17 -4.44 3.20
N ALA A 182 -21.71 -4.18 2.01
CA ALA A 182 -21.10 -4.58 0.75
C ALA A 182 -19.78 -3.83 0.50
N GLY A 183 -19.74 -2.53 0.78
CA GLY A 183 -18.52 -1.72 0.72
C GLY A 183 -17.43 -2.24 1.66
N LEU A 184 -17.80 -2.54 2.91
CA LEU A 184 -16.88 -3.11 3.90
C LEU A 184 -16.29 -4.45 3.46
N LEU A 185 -17.11 -5.35 2.91
CA LEU A 185 -16.63 -6.64 2.41
C LEU A 185 -15.58 -6.46 1.30
N VAL A 186 -15.84 -5.56 0.34
CA VAL A 186 -14.89 -5.28 -0.75
C VAL A 186 -13.59 -4.69 -0.21
N VAL A 187 -13.63 -3.81 0.80
CA VAL A 187 -12.42 -3.28 1.47
C VAL A 187 -11.65 -4.39 2.17
N VAL A 188 -12.33 -5.28 2.89
CA VAL A 188 -11.70 -6.43 3.56
C VAL A 188 -11.01 -7.34 2.53
N PHE A 189 -11.70 -7.74 1.45
CA PHE A 189 -11.09 -8.58 0.42
C PHE A 189 -9.92 -7.91 -0.30
N SER A 190 -10.03 -6.61 -0.56
CA SER A 190 -8.98 -5.84 -1.23
C SER A 190 -7.74 -5.68 -0.35
N THR A 191 -7.92 -5.31 0.92
CA THR A 191 -6.81 -5.20 1.90
C THR A 191 -6.17 -6.54 2.17
N LEU A 192 -6.94 -7.63 2.26
CA LEU A 192 -6.45 -8.98 2.40
C LEU A 192 -5.56 -9.38 1.22
N ARG A 193 -5.97 -9.06 -0.02
CA ARG A 193 -5.16 -9.30 -1.22
C ARG A 193 -3.86 -8.49 -1.19
N VAL A 194 -3.92 -7.21 -0.89
CA VAL A 194 -2.72 -6.36 -0.85
C VAL A 194 -1.75 -6.83 0.25
N ASN A 195 -2.28 -7.21 1.42
CA ASN A 195 -1.48 -7.81 2.50
C ASN A 195 -0.77 -9.09 2.08
N ASP A 196 -1.47 -10.00 1.40
CA ASP A 196 -0.89 -11.26 0.90
C ASP A 196 0.31 -10.99 -0.01
N LEU A 197 0.17 -10.07 -0.96
CA LEU A 197 1.27 -9.63 -1.83
C LEU A 197 2.40 -8.97 -1.04
N ASN A 198 2.07 -8.12 -0.06
CA ASN A 198 3.05 -7.42 0.75
C ASN A 198 3.86 -8.37 1.62
N LEU A 199 3.21 -9.29 2.31
CA LEU A 199 3.86 -10.24 3.20
C LEU A 199 4.65 -11.29 2.42
N TYR A 200 4.12 -11.78 1.30
CA TYR A 200 4.84 -12.67 0.38
C TYR A 200 6.13 -12.01 -0.11
N SER A 201 6.04 -10.79 -0.65
CA SER A 201 7.22 -10.12 -1.21
C SER A 201 8.23 -9.68 -0.18
N SER A 202 7.78 -9.25 1.00
CA SER A 202 8.68 -8.95 2.11
C SER A 202 9.42 -10.18 2.59
N SER A 203 8.73 -11.32 2.70
CA SER A 203 9.34 -12.58 3.13
C SER A 203 10.44 -13.02 2.16
N LEU A 204 10.15 -13.01 0.86
CA LEU A 204 11.16 -13.35 -0.15
C LEU A 204 12.27 -12.31 -0.20
N GLY A 205 11.98 -11.03 0.00
CA GLY A 205 12.97 -9.97 0.05
C GLY A 205 14.01 -10.20 1.15
N ILE A 206 13.55 -10.48 2.36
CA ILE A 206 14.44 -10.75 3.49
C ILE A 206 15.21 -12.07 3.30
N VAL A 207 14.54 -13.15 2.85
CA VAL A 207 15.23 -14.43 2.57
C VAL A 207 16.36 -14.22 1.57
N ASN A 208 16.10 -13.52 0.46
CA ASN A 208 17.09 -13.27 -0.58
C ASN A 208 18.21 -12.32 -0.11
N ALA A 209 17.88 -11.28 0.67
CA ALA A 209 18.87 -10.35 1.19
C ALA A 209 19.83 -11.06 2.16
N VAL A 210 19.31 -11.89 3.06
CA VAL A 210 20.13 -12.66 4.00
C VAL A 210 20.96 -13.72 3.27
N GLU A 211 20.39 -14.42 2.28
CA GLU A 211 21.13 -15.37 1.45
C GLU A 211 22.27 -14.68 0.67
N GLY A 212 22.01 -13.49 0.10
CA GLY A 212 23.02 -12.71 -0.62
C GLY A 212 24.12 -12.12 0.25
N LEU A 213 23.82 -11.73 1.49
CA LEU A 213 24.79 -11.12 2.42
C LEU A 213 25.58 -12.14 3.23
N THR A 214 24.95 -13.27 3.60
CA THR A 214 25.52 -14.22 4.57
C THR A 214 25.73 -15.62 4.01
N GLY A 215 25.26 -15.89 2.79
CA GLY A 215 25.25 -17.24 2.20
C GLY A 215 24.27 -18.20 2.85
N LYS A 216 23.55 -17.79 3.91
CA LYS A 216 22.60 -18.64 4.64
C LYS A 216 21.21 -18.56 4.03
N LYS A 217 20.65 -19.72 3.67
CA LYS A 217 19.30 -19.82 3.14
C LYS A 217 18.26 -19.88 4.28
N LEU A 218 17.55 -18.79 4.51
CA LEU A 218 16.46 -18.76 5.48
C LEU A 218 15.24 -19.56 4.99
N LYS A 219 14.52 -20.17 5.93
CA LYS A 219 13.24 -20.82 5.63
C LYS A 219 12.18 -19.75 5.39
N TYR A 220 11.49 -19.85 4.25
CA TYR A 220 10.42 -18.92 3.86
C TYR A 220 9.34 -18.82 4.94
N ILE A 221 8.79 -19.95 5.40
CA ILE A 221 7.71 -19.98 6.39
C ILE A 221 8.09 -19.28 7.69
N SER A 222 9.29 -19.55 8.23
CA SER A 222 9.78 -18.89 9.45
C SER A 222 9.94 -17.38 9.26
N THR A 223 10.44 -16.96 8.09
CA THR A 223 10.59 -15.53 7.78
C THR A 223 9.24 -14.83 7.65
N THR A 224 8.27 -15.48 7.00
CA THR A 224 6.89 -15.00 6.89
C THR A 224 6.23 -14.84 8.24
N LEU A 225 6.39 -15.81 9.14
CA LEU A 225 5.85 -15.73 10.50
C LEU A 225 6.45 -14.55 11.27
N VAL A 226 7.78 -14.36 11.21
CA VAL A 226 8.45 -13.24 11.90
C VAL A 226 7.98 -11.89 11.36
N ILE A 227 7.96 -11.71 10.04
CA ILE A 227 7.50 -10.45 9.43
C ILE A 227 6.03 -10.20 9.73
N GLY A 228 5.19 -11.24 9.66
CA GLY A 228 3.77 -11.16 9.96
C GLY A 228 3.50 -10.76 11.41
N VAL A 229 4.21 -11.35 12.36
CA VAL A 229 4.14 -10.98 13.78
C VAL A 229 4.61 -9.53 13.98
N LEU A 230 5.75 -9.14 13.42
CA LEU A 230 6.24 -7.75 13.53
C LEU A 230 5.25 -6.74 12.93
N GLY A 231 4.71 -7.03 11.74
CA GLY A 231 3.70 -6.19 11.10
C GLY A 231 2.40 -6.11 11.89
N THR A 232 1.99 -7.22 12.51
CA THR A 232 0.83 -7.28 13.40
C THR A 232 1.06 -6.45 14.66
N THR A 233 2.21 -6.59 15.32
CA THR A 233 2.59 -5.80 16.50
C THR A 233 2.58 -4.31 16.18
N LEU A 234 3.19 -3.90 15.07
CA LEU A 234 3.15 -2.49 14.64
C LEU A 234 1.71 -2.01 14.41
N SER A 235 0.85 -2.85 13.81
CA SER A 235 -0.57 -2.53 13.63
C SER A 235 -1.28 -2.32 14.97
N VAL A 236 -1.08 -3.22 15.92
CA VAL A 236 -1.66 -3.16 17.27
C VAL A 236 -1.21 -1.90 18.02
N LEU A 237 0.04 -1.46 17.81
CA LEU A 237 0.58 -0.23 18.39
C LEU A 237 0.00 1.06 17.80
N GLY A 238 -0.97 0.97 16.86
CA GLY A 238 -1.63 2.15 16.30
C GLY A 238 -0.78 2.90 15.27
N ILE A 239 0.15 2.22 14.61
CA ILE A 239 1.02 2.84 13.58
C ILE A 239 0.23 3.51 12.44
N LEU A 240 -1.04 3.11 12.22
CA LEU A 240 -1.91 3.74 11.23
C LEU A 240 -2.17 5.22 11.53
N ASP A 241 -2.30 5.58 12.81
CA ASP A 241 -2.49 6.97 13.24
C ASP A 241 -1.20 7.80 13.05
N ARG A 242 -0.05 7.11 13.00
CA ARG A 242 1.29 7.68 12.75
C ARG A 242 1.71 7.59 11.30
N PHE A 243 0.79 7.29 10.38
CA PHE A 243 1.13 7.10 8.97
C PHE A 243 1.70 8.37 8.34
N VAL A 244 1.14 9.54 8.64
CA VAL A 244 1.63 10.83 8.14
C VAL A 244 3.03 11.14 8.66
N ASP A 245 3.28 10.89 9.96
CA ASP A 245 4.60 11.04 10.57
C ASP A 245 5.63 10.13 9.87
N PHE A 246 5.25 8.87 9.61
CA PHE A 246 6.09 7.91 8.88
C PHE A 246 6.44 8.41 7.48
N LEU A 247 5.44 8.87 6.70
CA LEU A 247 5.69 9.45 5.37
C LEU A 247 6.58 10.69 5.44
N THR A 248 6.41 11.51 6.46
CA THR A 248 7.25 12.70 6.67
C THR A 248 8.70 12.32 6.91
N VAL A 249 8.97 11.33 7.77
CA VAL A 249 10.32 10.82 8.02
C VAL A 249 10.95 10.30 6.72
N LEU A 250 10.22 9.53 5.93
CA LEU A 250 10.72 9.06 4.63
C LEU A 250 11.02 10.22 3.68
N GLY A 251 10.13 11.21 3.62
CA GLY A 251 10.27 12.40 2.79
C GLY A 251 11.44 13.30 3.20
N VAL A 252 11.92 13.23 4.45
CA VAL A 252 13.09 13.98 4.91
C VAL A 252 14.38 13.19 4.73
N VAL A 253 14.37 11.89 5.01
CA VAL A 253 15.60 11.06 5.07
C VAL A 253 16.08 10.62 3.69
N PHE A 254 15.18 10.25 2.79
CA PHE A 254 15.57 9.65 1.51
C PHE A 254 16.04 10.64 0.44
N PRO A 255 15.50 11.87 0.30
CA PRO A 255 16.00 12.81 -0.71
C PRO A 255 17.51 13.08 -0.64
N PRO A 256 18.15 13.30 0.53
CA PRO A 256 19.60 13.49 0.57
C PRO A 256 20.37 12.22 0.18
N ILE A 257 19.88 11.02 0.57
CA ILE A 257 20.49 9.75 0.17
C ILE A 257 20.45 9.57 -1.35
N ILE A 258 19.27 9.78 -1.95
CA ILE A 258 19.08 9.71 -3.41
C ILE A 258 19.94 10.76 -4.12
N GLY A 259 20.04 11.97 -3.56
CA GLY A 259 20.91 13.03 -4.07
C GLY A 259 22.37 12.60 -4.16
N ILE A 260 22.92 12.04 -3.07
CA ILE A 260 24.30 11.52 -3.05
C ILE A 260 24.48 10.40 -4.08
N MET A 261 23.53 9.46 -4.16
CA MET A 261 23.58 8.37 -5.14
C MET A 261 23.55 8.87 -6.59
N LEU A 262 22.73 9.87 -6.90
CA LEU A 262 22.66 10.46 -8.25
C LEU A 262 23.92 11.23 -8.60
N VAL A 263 24.50 11.97 -7.66
CA VAL A 263 25.77 12.68 -7.84
C VAL A 263 26.91 11.68 -8.09
N ASP A 264 27.00 10.62 -7.28
CA ASP A 264 27.99 9.57 -7.48
C ASP A 264 27.84 8.89 -8.85
N TYR A 265 26.59 8.63 -9.26
CA TYR A 265 26.31 7.95 -10.51
C TYR A 265 26.56 8.82 -11.76
N PHE A 266 26.03 10.04 -11.79
CA PHE A 266 26.07 10.88 -13.00
C PHE A 266 27.28 11.80 -13.08
N ILE A 267 27.73 12.33 -11.93
CA ILE A 267 28.78 13.35 -11.86
C ILE A 267 30.14 12.68 -11.61
N LEU A 268 30.28 11.97 -10.48
CA LEU A 268 31.56 11.39 -10.08
C LEU A 268 31.93 10.16 -10.93
N ARG A 269 30.93 9.43 -11.45
CA ARG A 269 31.12 8.24 -12.29
C ARG A 269 32.01 7.17 -11.62
N SER A 270 31.98 7.08 -10.30
CA SER A 270 32.89 6.26 -9.48
C SER A 270 32.91 4.77 -9.86
N HIS A 271 31.81 4.27 -10.45
CA HIS A 271 31.65 2.91 -10.97
C HIS A 271 32.47 2.62 -12.24
N ARG A 272 33.04 3.63 -12.92
CA ARG A 272 33.99 3.42 -14.05
C ARG A 272 35.41 3.07 -13.58
N HIS A 273 35.76 3.33 -12.32
CA HIS A 273 37.11 3.06 -11.81
C HIS A 273 37.34 1.60 -11.38
N ILE A 274 36.30 0.76 -11.40
CA ILE A 274 36.33 -0.64 -10.93
C ILE A 274 36.53 -1.63 -12.11
N PHE A 275 36.53 -1.14 -13.35
CA PHE A 275 36.74 -1.95 -14.57
C PHE A 275 37.84 -1.38 -15.49
N GLY A 276 38.74 -0.56 -14.94
CA GLY A 276 39.93 -0.04 -15.63
C GLY A 276 41.19 -0.73 -15.14
#